data_AF-A0A653YPR2-F1
#
_entry.id   AF-A0A653YPR2-F1
#
_cell.length_a   1.000
_cell.length_b   1.000
_cell.length_c   1.000
_cell.angle_alpha   90.00
_cell.angle_beta   90.00
_cell.angle_gamma   90.00
#
_symmetry.space_group_name_H-M   'P 1'
#
loop_
_entity.id
_entity.type
_entity.pdbx_description
1 polymer ?
#
loop_
_entity_poly.entity_id
_entity_poly.type
_entity_poly.pdbx_seq_one_letter_code
_entity_poly.pdbx_strand_id
1 'polypeptide(L)'
;MPDVDVRTYADLQAACDASSLNGTTVVVPTGVVIDSPQIFCDSRLTLRVDGRINRTDAGNTGAGGAMFRNRNTSLKTNDCHFFGKGSVGAKTSYTDPVTGHTRYDQTGIVFSNYGDRNVWTDIGIDKWDGGQAWAIRGDDLVIRRTSARGCAEATGNGGMRLIGGARFRAYSCDVWSGDDVYQPVPSPSTDHTITDAKFINCVGGSTDARFMVVGIQAGSGETLQPGTPMTCSVEDVEWRNCHGHGSIMGVVLQNFSSTGRIHNMRFTGCSVQSSRQYAGTNGARVLGQEFYTTALHPDGSVTGGVDGIHGDITWWNRQAATLMNPGGRGPVTGVDVALTERADPYWFPNLAPTQTPRAAFAA
;
A
#
# COMPACT_ATOMS: atom_id res chain seq x y z
N MET A 1 -27.50 16.32 6.32
CA MET A 1 -27.99 15.96 4.97
C MET A 1 -28.62 14.59 5.08
N PRO A 2 -29.70 14.27 4.33
CA PRO A 2 -30.34 12.96 4.46
C PRO A 2 -29.42 11.85 3.94
N ASP A 3 -29.44 10.73 4.65
CA ASP A 3 -28.79 9.48 4.24
C ASP A 3 -29.65 8.79 3.18
N VAL A 4 -29.02 8.15 2.19
CA VAL A 4 -29.68 7.38 1.14
C VAL A 4 -29.23 5.93 1.23
N ASP A 5 -30.11 5.07 1.74
CA ASP A 5 -29.89 3.63 1.80
C ASP A 5 -29.98 3.01 0.40
N VAL A 6 -28.95 2.28 -0.01
CA VAL A 6 -28.91 1.56 -1.29
C VAL A 6 -28.80 0.05 -1.07
N ARG A 7 -29.49 -0.72 -1.92
CA ARG A 7 -29.57 -2.18 -1.83
C ARG A 7 -29.23 -2.91 -3.13
N THR A 8 -29.07 -2.18 -4.23
CA THR A 8 -28.69 -2.72 -5.53
C THR A 8 -27.56 -1.89 -6.13
N TYR A 9 -26.86 -2.43 -7.13
CA TYR A 9 -25.82 -1.67 -7.83
C TYR A 9 -26.36 -0.46 -8.60
N ALA A 10 -27.50 -0.62 -9.30
CA ALA A 10 -28.09 0.48 -10.07
C ALA A 10 -28.39 1.68 -9.16
N ASP A 11 -28.91 1.41 -7.96
CA ASP A 11 -29.16 2.44 -6.95
C ASP A 11 -27.85 3.02 -6.39
N LEU A 12 -26.83 2.18 -6.19
CA LEU A 12 -25.53 2.60 -5.66
C LEU A 12 -24.83 3.62 -6.57
N GLN A 13 -24.65 3.34 -7.86
CA GLN A 13 -23.95 4.28 -8.75
C GLN A 13 -24.75 5.59 -8.91
N ALA A 14 -26.08 5.50 -9.06
CA ALA A 14 -26.93 6.68 -9.16
C ALA A 14 -26.87 7.53 -7.87
N ALA A 15 -26.87 6.89 -6.70
CA ALA A 15 -26.72 7.58 -5.42
C ALA A 15 -25.34 8.22 -5.25
N CYS A 16 -24.26 7.56 -5.72
CA CYS A 16 -22.92 8.15 -5.73
C CYS A 16 -22.84 9.40 -6.61
N ASP A 17 -23.47 9.36 -7.79
CA ASP A 17 -23.53 10.51 -8.70
C ASP A 17 -24.33 11.66 -8.07
N ALA A 18 -25.46 11.35 -7.42
CA ALA A 18 -26.27 12.34 -6.70
C ALA A 18 -25.54 12.92 -5.47
N SER A 19 -24.77 12.10 -4.74
CA SER A 19 -23.94 12.51 -3.61
C SER A 19 -22.90 13.54 -4.02
N SER A 20 -22.24 13.30 -5.15
CA SER A 20 -21.21 14.20 -5.70
C SER A 20 -21.76 15.57 -6.10
N LEU A 21 -23.07 15.67 -6.41
CA LEU A 21 -23.75 16.91 -6.75
C LEU A 21 -24.30 17.64 -5.51
N ASN A 22 -24.96 16.89 -4.62
CA ASN A 22 -25.85 17.43 -3.60
C ASN A 22 -25.34 17.22 -2.16
N GLY A 23 -24.24 16.51 -1.96
CA GLY A 23 -23.61 16.24 -0.66
C GLY A 23 -24.35 15.20 0.20
N THR A 24 -25.28 14.42 -0.36
CA THR A 24 -25.95 13.34 0.37
C THR A 24 -24.97 12.23 0.74
N THR A 25 -25.21 11.56 1.88
CA THR A 25 -24.42 10.37 2.24
C THR A 25 -25.09 9.14 1.65
N VAL A 26 -24.37 8.40 0.81
CA VAL A 26 -24.81 7.10 0.31
C VAL A 26 -24.50 6.05 1.38
N VAL A 27 -25.47 5.22 1.75
CA VAL A 27 -25.30 4.21 2.79
C VAL A 27 -25.56 2.83 2.20
N VAL A 28 -24.58 1.93 2.30
CA VAL A 28 -24.78 0.47 2.14
C VAL A 28 -25.02 -0.11 3.53
N PRO A 29 -26.28 -0.44 3.90
CA PRO A 29 -26.62 -0.79 5.28
C PRO A 29 -26.03 -2.14 5.73
N THR A 30 -25.92 -2.33 7.04
CA THR A 30 -25.58 -3.63 7.63
C THR A 30 -26.51 -4.73 7.12
N GLY A 31 -25.94 -5.90 6.79
CA GLY A 31 -26.68 -7.05 6.26
C GLY A 31 -27.00 -6.97 4.76
N VAL A 32 -26.70 -5.84 4.10
CA VAL A 32 -26.84 -5.69 2.65
C VAL A 32 -25.53 -6.07 1.98
N VAL A 33 -25.62 -6.90 0.94
CA VAL A 33 -24.52 -7.25 0.04
C VAL A 33 -24.87 -6.72 -1.35
N ILE A 34 -24.05 -5.82 -1.89
CA ILE A 34 -24.21 -5.28 -3.24
C ILE A 34 -23.13 -5.88 -4.14
N ASP A 35 -23.57 -6.56 -5.18
CA ASP A 35 -22.74 -7.02 -6.27
C ASP A 35 -22.63 -5.89 -7.31
N SER A 36 -21.43 -5.36 -7.51
CA SER A 36 -21.15 -4.19 -8.34
C SER A 36 -19.97 -4.44 -9.28
N PRO A 37 -19.99 -3.95 -10.53
CA PRO A 37 -18.77 -3.72 -11.30
C PRO A 37 -17.98 -2.54 -10.67
N GLN A 38 -17.15 -1.86 -11.45
CA GLN A 38 -16.51 -0.61 -11.02
C GLN A 38 -17.52 0.44 -10.54
N ILE A 39 -17.13 1.19 -9.51
CA ILE A 39 -17.84 2.34 -8.96
C ILE A 39 -17.04 3.60 -9.31
N PHE A 40 -17.69 4.49 -10.05
CA PHE A 40 -17.09 5.76 -10.43
C PHE A 40 -17.30 6.80 -9.33
N CYS A 41 -16.21 7.44 -8.94
CA CYS A 41 -16.14 8.45 -7.91
C CYS A 41 -15.94 9.83 -8.55
N ASP A 42 -16.86 10.74 -8.27
CA ASP A 42 -16.78 12.15 -8.61
C ASP A 42 -16.57 12.98 -7.32
N SER A 43 -16.08 14.22 -7.46
CA SER A 43 -15.68 15.04 -6.31
C SER A 43 -16.84 15.22 -5.33
N ARG A 44 -16.52 15.26 -4.02
CA ARG A 44 -17.47 15.39 -2.90
C ARG A 44 -18.34 14.15 -2.63
N LEU A 45 -18.05 13.01 -3.26
CA LEU A 45 -18.72 11.76 -2.95
C LEU A 45 -18.55 11.41 -1.47
N THR A 46 -19.66 11.15 -0.78
CA THR A 46 -19.68 10.64 0.60
C THR A 46 -20.38 9.28 0.62
N LEU A 47 -19.61 8.22 0.83
CA LEU A 47 -20.07 6.82 0.82
C LEU A 47 -19.76 6.14 2.16
N ARG A 48 -20.82 5.69 2.83
CA ARG A 48 -20.79 4.86 4.03
C ARG A 48 -21.08 3.40 3.67
N VAL A 49 -20.16 2.50 3.96
CA VAL A 49 -20.30 1.06 3.76
C VAL A 49 -20.34 0.38 5.13
N ASP A 50 -21.53 0.02 5.60
CA ASP A 50 -21.71 -0.81 6.81
C ASP A 50 -22.07 -2.27 6.47
N GLY A 51 -22.53 -2.51 5.24
CA GLY A 51 -22.74 -3.84 4.66
C GLY A 51 -21.49 -4.33 3.92
N ARG A 52 -21.72 -4.88 2.73
CA ARG A 52 -20.67 -5.40 1.85
C ARG A 52 -20.87 -4.94 0.41
N ILE A 53 -19.78 -4.57 -0.26
CA ILE A 53 -19.76 -4.41 -1.72
C ILE A 53 -18.80 -5.42 -2.32
N ASN A 54 -19.33 -6.30 -3.18
CA ASN A 54 -18.55 -7.22 -3.97
C ASN A 54 -18.27 -6.62 -5.34
N ARG A 55 -17.05 -6.84 -5.81
CA ARG A 55 -16.73 -6.64 -7.22
C ARG A 55 -17.19 -7.84 -8.07
N THR A 56 -17.82 -7.59 -9.21
CA THR A 56 -18.37 -8.63 -10.10
C THR A 56 -17.70 -8.75 -11.46
N ASP A 57 -16.89 -7.79 -11.88
CA ASP A 57 -16.18 -7.84 -13.16
C ASP A 57 -14.70 -8.20 -12.98
N ALA A 58 -14.10 -8.76 -14.03
CA ALA A 58 -12.66 -9.02 -14.07
C ALA A 58 -11.93 -7.68 -14.05
N GLY A 59 -11.32 -7.36 -12.90
CA GLY A 59 -10.42 -6.25 -12.74
C GLY A 59 -9.11 -6.51 -13.48
N ASN A 60 -8.62 -5.48 -14.16
CA ASN A 60 -7.24 -5.46 -14.60
C ASN A 60 -6.34 -4.93 -13.48
N THR A 61 -5.04 -5.21 -13.60
CA THR A 61 -4.05 -4.87 -12.57
C THR A 61 -3.70 -3.38 -12.49
N GLY A 62 -4.27 -2.55 -13.38
CA GLY A 62 -4.00 -1.12 -13.45
C GLY A 62 -5.08 -0.27 -12.78
N ALA A 63 -4.77 1.03 -12.60
CA ALA A 63 -5.75 2.05 -12.17
C ALA A 63 -6.98 2.11 -13.11
N GLY A 64 -6.76 1.76 -14.38
CA GLY A 64 -7.75 1.49 -15.42
C GLY A 64 -8.87 0.53 -14.98
N GLY A 65 -8.53 -0.42 -14.11
CA GLY A 65 -9.37 -1.51 -13.69
C GLY A 65 -9.94 -1.36 -12.29
N ALA A 66 -9.61 -0.34 -11.49
CA ALA A 66 -9.89 -0.37 -10.06
C ALA A 66 -11.38 -0.39 -9.69
N MET A 67 -11.71 -0.97 -8.52
CA MET A 67 -13.09 -1.06 -8.03
C MET A 67 -13.68 0.31 -7.75
N PHE A 68 -12.95 1.17 -7.04
CA PHE A 68 -13.30 2.57 -6.83
C PHE A 68 -12.28 3.45 -7.54
N ARG A 69 -12.76 4.27 -8.48
CA ARG A 69 -11.87 5.09 -9.31
C ARG A 69 -12.54 6.35 -9.80
N ASN A 70 -11.73 7.29 -10.26
CA ASN A 70 -12.20 8.45 -11.00
C ASN A 70 -12.97 7.99 -12.25
N ARG A 71 -14.07 8.68 -12.54
CA ARG A 71 -14.77 8.54 -13.82
C ARG A 71 -13.84 8.89 -14.99
N ASN A 72 -13.16 10.04 -14.87
CA ASN A 72 -12.12 10.48 -15.77
C ASN A 72 -10.76 10.46 -15.05
N THR A 73 -9.87 9.56 -15.46
CA THR A 73 -8.54 9.37 -14.84
C THR A 73 -7.59 10.55 -15.02
N SER A 74 -7.93 11.49 -15.90
CA SER A 74 -7.17 12.73 -16.14
C SER A 74 -7.62 13.88 -15.25
N LEU A 75 -8.77 13.77 -14.57
CA LEU A 75 -9.30 14.81 -13.70
C LEU A 75 -9.17 14.39 -12.24
N LYS A 76 -8.93 15.36 -11.36
CA LYS A 76 -8.93 15.12 -9.91
C LYS A 76 -10.37 14.92 -9.41
N THR A 77 -10.54 13.92 -8.54
CA THR A 77 -11.73 13.66 -7.75
C THR A 77 -11.39 14.04 -6.30
N ASN A 78 -11.82 15.21 -5.86
CA ASN A 78 -11.44 15.79 -4.57
C ASN A 78 -12.52 15.58 -3.51
N ASP A 79 -12.14 15.75 -2.25
CA ASP A 79 -13.07 15.87 -1.12
C ASP A 79 -14.02 14.66 -0.96
N CYS A 80 -13.59 13.47 -1.38
CA CYS A 80 -14.35 12.24 -1.19
C CYS A 80 -14.16 11.66 0.21
N HIS A 81 -15.22 11.08 0.75
CA HIS A 81 -15.19 10.40 2.04
C HIS A 81 -15.78 9.00 1.92
N PHE A 82 -14.94 8.00 2.15
CA PHE A 82 -15.30 6.59 2.22
C PHE A 82 -15.20 6.12 3.67
N PHE A 83 -16.28 5.65 4.25
CA PHE A 83 -16.28 5.23 5.65
C PHE A 83 -17.28 4.13 5.96
N GLY A 84 -17.36 3.72 7.22
CA GLY A 84 -18.29 2.68 7.69
C GLY A 84 -17.59 1.37 8.02
N LYS A 85 -18.23 0.52 8.82
CA LYS A 85 -17.61 -0.68 9.42
C LYS A 85 -17.68 -1.93 8.54
N GLY A 86 -18.20 -1.78 7.34
CA GLY A 86 -18.40 -2.84 6.36
C GLY A 86 -17.12 -3.20 5.61
N SER A 87 -17.29 -3.99 4.54
CA SER A 87 -16.19 -4.49 3.73
C SER A 87 -16.41 -4.32 2.23
N VAL A 88 -15.31 -4.16 1.50
CA VAL A 88 -15.29 -4.19 0.04
C VAL A 88 -14.26 -5.22 -0.45
N GLY A 89 -14.51 -5.86 -1.59
CA GLY A 89 -13.57 -6.83 -2.14
C GLY A 89 -14.16 -7.73 -3.21
N ALA A 90 -13.47 -8.82 -3.51
CA ALA A 90 -13.90 -9.82 -4.47
C ALA A 90 -15.18 -10.55 -4.02
N LYS A 91 -16.00 -10.93 -5.00
CA LYS A 91 -17.15 -11.82 -4.77
C LYS A 91 -16.72 -13.25 -4.45
N THR A 92 -15.76 -13.75 -5.22
CA THR A 92 -15.44 -15.17 -5.37
C THR A 92 -13.95 -15.41 -5.14
N SER A 93 -13.64 -16.61 -4.64
CA SER A 93 -12.29 -17.11 -4.44
C SER A 93 -12.14 -18.49 -5.05
N TYR A 94 -10.95 -18.83 -5.52
CA TYR A 94 -10.61 -20.16 -6.01
C TYR A 94 -9.21 -20.57 -5.54
N THR A 95 -8.94 -21.87 -5.52
CA THR A 95 -7.59 -22.38 -5.28
C THR A 95 -6.88 -22.50 -6.61
N ASP A 96 -5.74 -21.82 -6.76
CA ASP A 96 -4.91 -21.95 -7.95
C ASP A 96 -4.39 -23.40 -8.05
N PRO A 97 -4.67 -24.13 -9.14
CA PRO A 97 -4.27 -25.53 -9.25
C PRO A 97 -2.76 -25.73 -9.42
N VAL A 98 -2.01 -24.69 -9.78
CA VAL A 98 -0.55 -24.72 -9.96
C VAL A 98 0.15 -24.37 -8.65
N THR A 99 -0.29 -23.30 -7.99
CA THR A 99 0.39 -22.80 -6.78
C THR A 99 -0.22 -23.32 -5.48
N GLY A 100 -1.47 -23.83 -5.51
CA GLY A 100 -2.23 -24.21 -4.33
C GLY A 100 -2.70 -23.02 -3.48
N HIS A 101 -2.40 -21.78 -3.91
CA HIS A 101 -2.73 -20.58 -3.15
C HIS A 101 -4.19 -20.19 -3.37
N THR A 102 -4.79 -19.53 -2.37
CA THR A 102 -6.09 -18.89 -2.54
C THR A 102 -5.93 -17.66 -3.45
N ARG A 103 -6.75 -17.59 -4.48
CA ARG A 103 -6.88 -16.48 -5.42
C ARG A 103 -8.29 -15.94 -5.39
N TYR A 104 -8.46 -14.72 -5.88
CA TYR A 104 -9.75 -14.06 -5.95
C TYR A 104 -10.02 -13.65 -7.39
N ASP A 105 -11.30 -13.62 -7.79
CA ASP A 105 -11.65 -13.11 -9.12
C ASP A 105 -11.12 -11.69 -9.24
N GLN A 106 -10.14 -11.55 -10.14
CA GLN A 106 -9.13 -10.50 -10.21
C GLN A 106 -9.73 -9.15 -9.86
N THR A 107 -9.66 -8.74 -8.60
CA THR A 107 -10.22 -7.43 -8.21
C THR A 107 -9.38 -6.29 -8.72
N GLY A 108 -8.16 -6.55 -9.16
CA GLY A 108 -7.19 -5.50 -9.46
C GLY A 108 -6.96 -4.63 -8.23
N ILE A 109 -6.87 -3.34 -8.47
CA ILE A 109 -6.79 -2.32 -7.42
C ILE A 109 -8.18 -2.09 -6.80
N VAL A 110 -8.27 -2.02 -5.47
CA VAL A 110 -9.57 -1.74 -4.81
C VAL A 110 -9.85 -0.24 -4.85
N PHE A 111 -9.01 0.60 -4.27
CA PHE A 111 -9.14 2.07 -4.37
C PHE A 111 -8.03 2.68 -5.22
N SER A 112 -8.41 3.37 -6.30
CA SER A 112 -7.48 4.06 -7.20
C SER A 112 -7.91 5.50 -7.48
N ASN A 113 -8.19 6.26 -6.43
CA ASN A 113 -8.57 7.66 -6.57
C ASN A 113 -7.37 8.56 -6.82
N TYR A 114 -7.50 9.42 -7.83
CA TYR A 114 -6.65 10.59 -8.03
C TYR A 114 -7.39 11.85 -7.59
N GLY A 115 -6.89 12.53 -6.57
CA GLY A 115 -7.40 13.83 -6.18
C GLY A 115 -7.05 14.15 -4.74
N ASP A 116 -7.42 15.34 -4.31
CA ASP A 116 -6.95 15.93 -3.08
C ASP A 116 -8.02 15.82 -1.98
N ARG A 117 -7.60 15.78 -0.72
CA ARG A 117 -8.47 15.78 0.46
C ARG A 117 -9.45 14.60 0.51
N ASN A 118 -9.09 13.48 -0.08
CA ASN A 118 -9.87 12.25 0.02
C ASN A 118 -9.56 11.53 1.34
N VAL A 119 -10.61 11.00 1.98
CA VAL A 119 -10.56 10.39 3.30
C VAL A 119 -11.15 8.98 3.26
N TRP A 120 -10.43 8.01 3.84
CA TRP A 120 -10.91 6.66 4.12
C TRP A 120 -10.89 6.42 5.63
N THR A 121 -12.01 6.03 6.23
CA THR A 121 -12.12 5.88 7.68
C THR A 121 -12.94 4.65 8.07
N ASP A 122 -12.41 3.79 8.94
CA ASP A 122 -13.12 2.63 9.52
C ASP A 122 -13.57 1.52 8.55
N ILE A 123 -13.29 1.64 7.25
CA ILE A 123 -13.68 0.68 6.21
C ILE A 123 -12.69 -0.48 6.04
N GLY A 124 -13.21 -1.69 5.81
CA GLY A 124 -12.44 -2.90 5.55
C GLY A 124 -12.31 -3.26 4.06
N ILE A 125 -11.18 -3.84 3.69
CA ILE A 125 -10.95 -4.58 2.44
C ILE A 125 -10.64 -6.02 2.83
N ASP A 126 -11.39 -6.98 2.33
CA ASP A 126 -11.32 -8.36 2.86
C ASP A 126 -10.94 -9.46 1.85
N LYS A 127 -10.99 -9.14 0.54
CA LYS A 127 -10.65 -10.07 -0.55
C LYS A 127 -10.14 -9.28 -1.75
N TRP A 128 -8.88 -9.47 -2.15
CA TRP A 128 -8.37 -8.89 -3.39
C TRP A 128 -7.22 -9.69 -4.01
N ASP A 129 -7.13 -9.64 -5.34
CA ASP A 129 -6.07 -10.23 -6.16
C ASP A 129 -5.85 -9.37 -7.42
N GLY A 130 -4.63 -9.36 -7.95
CA GLY A 130 -4.20 -8.65 -9.13
C GLY A 130 -3.85 -7.16 -8.94
N GLY A 131 -3.57 -6.66 -7.73
CA GLY A 131 -3.23 -5.24 -7.56
C GLY A 131 -3.07 -4.79 -6.12
N GLN A 132 -3.36 -3.52 -5.84
CA GLN A 132 -3.23 -2.96 -4.48
C GLN A 132 -4.59 -2.78 -3.79
N ALA A 133 -4.62 -2.91 -2.47
CA ALA A 133 -5.76 -2.44 -1.68
C ALA A 133 -5.98 -0.93 -1.88
N TRP A 134 -4.90 -0.15 -1.88
CA TRP A 134 -4.92 1.26 -2.31
C TRP A 134 -3.79 1.55 -3.28
N ALA A 135 -4.09 2.26 -4.36
CA ALA A 135 -3.10 2.86 -5.26
C ALA A 135 -3.54 4.30 -5.57
N ILE A 136 -3.21 5.22 -4.67
CA ILE A 136 -3.81 6.55 -4.61
C ILE A 136 -2.79 7.65 -4.90
N ARG A 137 -3.27 8.79 -5.41
CA ARG A 137 -2.45 9.99 -5.63
C ARG A 137 -3.23 11.27 -5.39
N GLY A 138 -2.52 12.31 -4.95
CA GLY A 138 -3.07 13.64 -4.67
C GLY A 138 -2.63 14.14 -3.30
N ASP A 139 -3.08 15.34 -2.96
CA ASP A 139 -2.62 16.05 -1.76
C ASP A 139 -3.60 15.88 -0.59
N ASP A 140 -3.12 15.99 0.64
CA ASP A 140 -3.95 16.01 1.87
C ASP A 140 -4.82 14.75 2.04
N LEU A 141 -4.31 13.61 1.58
CA LEU A 141 -4.99 12.32 1.65
C LEU A 141 -4.91 11.72 3.06
N VAL A 142 -6.02 11.16 3.56
CA VAL A 142 -6.06 10.53 4.89
C VAL A 142 -6.69 9.14 4.83
N ILE A 143 -5.97 8.14 5.31
CA ILE A 143 -6.50 6.79 5.58
C ILE A 143 -6.38 6.54 7.08
N ARG A 144 -7.45 6.18 7.77
CA ARG A 144 -7.39 5.95 9.23
C ARG A 144 -8.30 4.83 9.70
N ARG A 145 -7.79 4.02 10.63
CA ARG A 145 -8.52 2.90 11.25
C ARG A 145 -9.13 1.95 10.23
N THR A 146 -8.50 1.81 9.07
CA THR A 146 -8.95 0.88 8.02
C THR A 146 -8.17 -0.42 8.13
N SER A 147 -8.77 -1.50 7.65
CA SER A 147 -8.10 -2.79 7.53
C SER A 147 -8.09 -3.25 6.08
N ALA A 148 -6.99 -3.83 5.62
CA ALA A 148 -6.97 -4.65 4.41
C ALA A 148 -6.39 -6.01 4.76
N ARG A 149 -7.22 -7.04 4.75
CA ARG A 149 -6.84 -8.43 5.07
C ARG A 149 -7.42 -9.36 4.01
N GLY A 150 -6.81 -10.53 3.79
CA GLY A 150 -7.33 -11.49 2.81
C GLY A 150 -6.95 -11.18 1.36
N CYS A 151 -5.77 -10.60 1.14
CA CYS A 151 -5.14 -10.61 -0.18
C CYS A 151 -4.86 -12.04 -0.65
N ALA A 152 -4.74 -12.24 -1.96
CA ALA A 152 -4.11 -13.44 -2.49
C ALA A 152 -2.62 -13.46 -2.13
N GLU A 153 -2.13 -14.62 -1.71
CA GLU A 153 -0.75 -14.84 -1.25
C GLU A 153 0.23 -14.91 -2.43
N ALA A 154 0.45 -13.78 -3.11
CA ALA A 154 1.35 -13.71 -4.24
C ALA A 154 1.90 -12.29 -4.44
N THR A 155 3.12 -12.21 -4.98
CA THR A 155 3.67 -10.99 -5.56
C THR A 155 2.68 -10.36 -6.56
N GLY A 156 2.61 -9.02 -6.59
CA GLY A 156 1.61 -8.25 -7.34
C GLY A 156 0.39 -7.82 -6.52
N ASN A 157 0.18 -8.40 -5.33
CA ASN A 157 -0.94 -8.11 -4.45
C ASN A 157 -0.57 -7.17 -3.30
N GLY A 158 -0.29 -5.90 -3.62
CA GLY A 158 0.18 -4.91 -2.64
C GLY A 158 -0.88 -4.44 -1.65
N GLY A 159 -0.40 -3.85 -0.56
CA GLY A 159 -1.24 -3.17 0.43
C GLY A 159 -1.59 -1.76 -0.02
N MET A 160 -0.89 -0.78 0.54
CA MET A 160 -1.19 0.64 0.41
C MET A 160 -0.06 1.36 -0.35
N ARG A 161 -0.32 1.71 -1.60
CA ARG A 161 0.59 2.46 -2.46
C ARG A 161 0.17 3.92 -2.61
N LEU A 162 1.07 4.80 -2.22
CA LEU A 162 1.02 6.22 -2.54
C LEU A 162 1.84 6.44 -3.82
N ILE A 163 1.17 6.88 -4.88
CA ILE A 163 1.76 7.07 -6.22
C ILE A 163 2.33 8.49 -6.37
N GLY A 164 1.89 9.46 -5.59
CA GLY A 164 2.29 10.86 -5.74
C GLY A 164 1.43 11.81 -4.93
N GLY A 165 1.96 13.01 -4.67
CA GLY A 165 1.29 14.09 -3.93
C GLY A 165 1.94 14.37 -2.58
N ALA A 166 1.39 15.35 -1.87
CA ALA A 166 1.92 15.86 -0.63
C ALA A 166 0.98 15.60 0.57
N ARG A 167 1.55 15.52 1.78
CA ARG A 167 0.81 15.53 3.05
C ARG A 167 -0.12 14.31 3.23
N PHE A 168 0.28 13.14 2.72
CA PHE A 168 -0.45 11.89 2.96
C PHE A 168 -0.35 11.45 4.43
N ARG A 169 -1.45 10.91 4.99
CA ARG A 169 -1.48 10.39 6.36
C ARG A 169 -2.21 9.05 6.44
N ALA A 170 -1.52 8.02 6.94
CA ALA A 170 -2.10 6.75 7.38
C ALA A 170 -2.05 6.63 8.91
N TYR A 171 -3.18 6.39 9.57
CA TYR A 171 -3.27 6.27 11.03
C TYR A 171 -3.94 4.98 11.47
N SER A 172 -3.28 4.20 12.32
CA SER A 172 -3.91 3.03 12.97
C SER A 172 -4.50 2.05 11.95
N CYS A 173 -3.82 1.86 10.82
CA CYS A 173 -4.25 0.96 9.76
C CYS A 173 -3.66 -0.44 9.99
N ASP A 174 -4.36 -1.47 9.52
CA ASP A 174 -3.96 -2.87 9.63
C ASP A 174 -3.99 -3.54 8.26
N VAL A 175 -2.81 -3.74 7.65
CA VAL A 175 -2.69 -4.11 6.23
C VAL A 175 -1.88 -5.39 6.07
N TRP A 176 -2.49 -6.40 5.46
CA TRP A 176 -1.89 -7.70 5.17
C TRP A 176 -1.96 -7.97 3.67
N SER A 177 -0.81 -8.06 3.01
CA SER A 177 -0.70 -8.11 1.56
C SER A 177 0.15 -9.28 1.07
N GLY A 178 -0.04 -9.66 -0.20
CA GLY A 178 0.80 -10.64 -0.86
C GLY A 178 2.14 -10.04 -1.27
N ASP A 179 2.12 -8.76 -1.66
CA ASP A 179 3.28 -7.96 -2.02
C ASP A 179 3.55 -6.91 -0.91
N ASP A 180 4.17 -5.78 -1.22
CA ASP A 180 4.60 -4.85 -0.17
C ASP A 180 3.43 -4.20 0.57
N VAL A 181 3.58 -3.97 1.87
CA VAL A 181 2.49 -3.49 2.72
C VAL A 181 2.29 -1.98 2.62
N TYR A 182 3.31 -1.18 2.93
CA TYR A 182 3.25 0.29 2.89
C TYR A 182 4.27 0.84 1.91
N GLN A 183 3.78 1.50 0.86
CA GLN A 183 4.54 1.79 -0.36
C GLN A 183 4.45 3.27 -0.81
N PRO A 184 5.27 4.20 -0.29
CA PRO A 184 5.58 5.44 -1.00
C PRO A 184 6.41 5.16 -2.26
N VAL A 185 5.73 4.83 -3.36
CA VAL A 185 6.35 4.38 -4.61
C VAL A 185 5.67 5.07 -5.78
N PRO A 186 6.31 6.10 -6.37
CA PRO A 186 5.79 6.76 -7.55
C PRO A 186 5.52 5.81 -8.72
N SER A 187 4.64 6.22 -9.63
CA SER A 187 4.39 5.49 -10.87
C SER A 187 5.27 6.03 -11.99
N PRO A 188 5.97 5.17 -12.77
CA PRO A 188 6.73 5.58 -13.95
C PRO A 188 5.89 6.36 -14.97
N SER A 189 4.60 6.06 -15.06
CA SER A 189 3.69 6.71 -16.01
C SER A 189 3.30 8.13 -15.64
N THR A 190 3.51 8.55 -14.39
CA THR A 190 3.13 9.89 -13.92
C THR A 190 4.31 10.72 -13.40
N ASP A 191 5.41 10.07 -13.00
CA ASP A 191 6.62 10.74 -12.49
C ASP A 191 6.30 11.79 -11.41
N HIS A 192 5.42 11.43 -10.47
CA HIS A 192 4.96 12.34 -9.43
C HIS A 192 5.81 12.23 -8.16
N THR A 193 6.27 13.37 -7.67
CA THR A 193 6.95 13.46 -6.37
C THR A 193 5.98 13.16 -5.22
N ILE A 194 6.49 12.48 -4.20
CA ILE A 194 5.82 12.25 -2.91
C ILE A 194 6.54 13.09 -1.85
N THR A 195 5.81 13.90 -1.09
CA THR A 195 6.40 14.68 0.01
C THR A 195 5.55 14.66 1.27
N ASP A 196 6.22 14.71 2.43
CA ASP A 196 5.57 14.75 3.75
C ASP A 196 4.50 13.65 3.90
N ALA A 197 4.90 12.38 3.73
CA ALA A 197 3.99 11.24 3.92
C ALA A 197 4.21 10.63 5.31
N LYS A 198 3.12 10.32 6.03
CA LYS A 198 3.23 9.76 7.40
C LYS A 198 2.40 8.51 7.60
N PHE A 199 3.01 7.51 8.21
CA PHE A 199 2.37 6.27 8.66
C PHE A 199 2.53 6.20 10.18
N ILE A 200 1.42 6.19 10.91
CA ILE A 200 1.43 6.36 12.36
C ILE A 200 0.58 5.28 13.02
N ASN A 201 1.15 4.53 13.96
CA ASN A 201 0.49 3.44 14.68
C ASN A 201 -0.03 2.33 13.75
N CYS A 202 0.61 2.12 12.59
CA CYS A 202 0.17 1.17 11.60
C CYS A 202 0.77 -0.23 11.84
N VAL A 203 0.00 -1.27 11.55
CA VAL A 203 0.43 -2.66 11.66
C VAL A 203 0.21 -3.42 10.37
N GLY A 204 1.02 -4.45 10.11
CA GLY A 204 0.80 -5.23 8.90
C GLY A 204 1.76 -6.37 8.66
N GLY A 205 1.52 -7.09 7.55
CA GLY A 205 2.30 -8.26 7.17
C GLY A 205 2.29 -8.50 5.67
N SER A 206 3.45 -8.79 5.09
CA SER A 206 3.54 -9.28 3.71
C SER A 206 3.80 -10.78 3.71
N THR A 207 3.03 -11.55 2.94
CA THR A 207 3.25 -13.00 2.81
C THR A 207 4.32 -13.33 1.78
N ASP A 208 4.60 -12.45 0.80
CA ASP A 208 5.51 -12.73 -0.31
C ASP A 208 6.46 -11.57 -0.69
N ALA A 209 6.48 -10.46 0.07
CA ALA A 209 7.38 -9.33 -0.18
C ALA A 209 7.79 -8.54 1.10
N ARG A 210 7.61 -7.22 1.12
CA ARG A 210 8.26 -6.31 2.09
C ARG A 210 7.25 -5.59 2.98
N PHE A 211 7.65 -5.17 4.19
CA PHE A 211 6.72 -4.44 5.08
C PHE A 211 6.68 -2.93 4.77
N MET A 212 7.80 -2.22 4.84
CA MET A 212 7.88 -0.79 4.52
C MET A 212 8.77 -0.58 3.29
N VAL A 213 8.27 0.10 2.27
CA VAL A 213 9.00 0.28 1.01
C VAL A 213 8.92 1.71 0.53
N VAL A 214 10.06 2.34 0.29
CA VAL A 214 10.18 3.51 -0.58
C VAL A 214 10.93 3.09 -1.83
N GLY A 215 10.36 3.41 -2.98
CA GLY A 215 10.89 2.95 -4.25
C GLY A 215 10.71 4.00 -5.33
N ILE A 216 11.78 4.39 -6.01
CA ILE A 216 11.72 5.06 -7.29
C ILE A 216 12.31 4.10 -8.31
N GLN A 217 11.50 3.64 -9.26
CA GLN A 217 11.93 2.60 -10.19
C GLN A 217 11.28 2.80 -11.55
N ALA A 218 12.10 3.12 -12.56
CA ALA A 218 11.65 3.15 -13.95
C ALA A 218 11.42 1.70 -14.46
N GLY A 219 10.21 1.17 -14.28
CA GLY A 219 9.79 -0.14 -14.83
C GLY A 219 9.36 -1.18 -13.80
N SER A 220 9.07 -2.40 -14.25
CA SER A 220 8.73 -3.54 -13.40
C SER A 220 9.96 -4.39 -13.09
N GLY A 221 10.39 -4.41 -11.83
CA GLY A 221 11.45 -5.29 -11.33
C GLY A 221 12.85 -4.67 -11.34
N GLU A 222 13.76 -5.26 -10.53
CA GLU A 222 15.13 -4.81 -10.25
C GLU A 222 16.06 -4.72 -11.47
N THR A 223 15.59 -5.12 -12.65
CA THR A 223 16.32 -5.00 -13.91
C THR A 223 16.25 -3.57 -14.43
N LEU A 224 17.41 -2.95 -14.63
CA LEU A 224 17.58 -1.66 -15.31
C LEU A 224 16.93 -1.74 -16.71
N GLN A 225 15.70 -1.28 -16.83
CA GLN A 225 15.03 -1.17 -18.13
C GLN A 225 15.58 0.06 -18.86
N PRO A 226 15.93 -0.01 -20.15
CA PRO A 226 16.23 1.16 -20.96
C PRO A 226 14.94 1.98 -21.11
N GLY A 227 14.75 2.97 -20.25
CA GLY A 227 13.62 3.89 -20.26
C GLY A 227 14.06 5.28 -19.82
N THR A 228 13.22 6.28 -20.06
CA THR A 228 13.43 7.63 -19.53
C THR A 228 13.52 7.53 -18.01
N PRO A 229 14.65 7.93 -17.38
CA PRO A 229 14.77 7.90 -15.93
C PRO A 229 13.64 8.70 -15.29
N MET A 230 13.10 8.19 -14.18
CA MET A 230 12.14 8.96 -13.40
C MET A 230 12.84 10.20 -12.84
N THR A 231 12.18 11.35 -12.79
CA THR A 231 12.73 12.59 -12.22
C THR A 231 12.11 12.96 -10.87
N CYS A 232 11.04 12.25 -10.49
CA CYS A 232 10.36 12.45 -9.22
C CYS A 232 11.24 12.13 -8.02
N SER A 233 10.89 12.70 -6.87
CA SER A 233 11.54 12.39 -5.59
C SER A 233 10.54 11.86 -4.57
N VAL A 234 11.03 11.19 -3.54
CA VAL A 234 10.25 10.80 -2.36
C VAL A 234 10.92 11.39 -1.13
N GLU A 235 10.27 12.37 -0.51
CA GLU A 235 10.89 13.22 0.51
C GLU A 235 10.03 13.31 1.78
N ASP A 236 10.69 13.48 2.93
CA ASP A 236 10.05 13.75 4.22
C ASP A 236 9.04 12.67 4.63
N VAL A 237 9.42 11.40 4.54
CA VAL A 237 8.53 10.28 4.90
C VAL A 237 8.78 9.83 6.34
N GLU A 238 7.73 9.70 7.14
CA GLU A 238 7.80 9.29 8.54
C GLU A 238 6.98 8.00 8.78
N TRP A 239 7.62 6.99 9.37
CA TRP A 239 6.95 5.88 10.05
C TRP A 239 7.12 6.05 11.55
N ARG A 240 6.01 6.11 12.29
CA ARG A 240 6.02 6.27 13.75
C ARG A 240 5.16 5.21 14.41
N ASN A 241 5.77 4.43 15.30
CA ASN A 241 5.14 3.37 16.05
C ASN A 241 4.47 2.34 15.11
N CYS A 242 5.19 1.96 14.04
CA CYS A 242 4.70 1.01 13.04
C CYS A 242 5.33 -0.37 13.26
N HIS A 243 4.51 -1.42 13.25
CA HIS A 243 4.93 -2.77 13.64
C HIS A 243 4.46 -3.83 12.66
N GLY A 244 5.35 -4.67 12.16
CA GLY A 244 4.92 -5.67 11.19
C GLY A 244 5.99 -6.60 10.66
N HIS A 245 5.58 -7.36 9.66
CA HIS A 245 6.34 -8.44 9.08
C HIS A 245 6.46 -8.29 7.56
N GLY A 246 7.66 -8.50 7.01
CA GLY A 246 7.82 -8.73 5.59
C GLY A 246 8.44 -10.10 5.36
N SER A 247 7.86 -10.93 4.50
CA SER A 247 8.41 -12.27 4.29
C SER A 247 9.81 -12.20 3.68
N ILE A 248 10.09 -11.25 2.78
CA ILE A 248 11.41 -11.04 2.19
C ILE A 248 12.23 -10.03 3.00
N MET A 249 11.71 -8.81 3.22
CA MET A 249 12.43 -7.74 3.92
C MET A 249 11.52 -6.89 4.81
N GLY A 250 12.09 -6.34 5.88
CA GLY A 250 11.38 -5.41 6.77
C GLY A 250 11.18 -4.04 6.12
N VAL A 251 12.27 -3.34 5.84
CA VAL A 251 12.33 -1.97 5.32
C VAL A 251 13.21 -1.92 4.09
N VAL A 252 12.73 -1.26 3.04
CA VAL A 252 13.42 -1.18 1.75
C VAL A 252 13.35 0.24 1.20
N LEU A 253 14.49 0.84 0.89
CA LEU A 253 14.61 2.14 0.23
C LEU A 253 15.39 1.93 -1.07
N GLN A 254 14.72 2.09 -2.21
CA GLN A 254 15.27 1.72 -3.51
C GLN A 254 15.14 2.85 -4.51
N ASN A 255 16.26 3.39 -4.97
CA ASN A 255 16.31 4.32 -6.08
C ASN A 255 16.99 3.64 -7.28
N PHE A 256 16.20 3.24 -8.26
CA PHE A 256 16.64 2.56 -9.47
C PHE A 256 16.23 3.36 -10.70
N SER A 257 17.22 3.77 -11.49
CA SER A 257 17.00 4.44 -12.78
C SER A 257 16.13 5.70 -12.66
N SER A 258 16.54 6.57 -11.75
CA SER A 258 15.94 7.90 -11.57
C SER A 258 17.04 8.93 -11.36
N THR A 259 16.75 10.18 -11.69
CA THR A 259 17.57 11.36 -11.36
C THR A 259 17.08 12.10 -10.12
N GLY A 260 15.91 11.73 -9.59
CA GLY A 260 15.36 12.25 -8.35
C GLY A 260 15.91 11.50 -7.12
N ARG A 261 15.45 11.87 -5.93
CA ARG A 261 16.05 11.41 -4.66
C ARG A 261 15.04 10.78 -3.70
N ILE A 262 15.54 9.93 -2.82
CA ILE A 262 14.83 9.50 -1.60
C ILE A 262 15.51 10.20 -0.43
N HIS A 263 14.80 11.12 0.24
CA HIS A 263 15.43 12.04 1.20
C HIS A 263 14.63 12.27 2.48
N ASN A 264 15.29 12.36 3.64
CA ASN A 264 14.69 12.67 4.95
C ASN A 264 13.63 11.62 5.37
N MET A 265 14.06 10.36 5.44
CA MET A 265 13.25 9.24 5.92
C MET A 265 13.37 9.14 7.45
N ARG A 266 12.25 9.04 8.17
CA ARG A 266 12.23 8.98 9.64
C ARG A 266 11.50 7.75 10.13
N PHE A 267 12.13 7.00 11.01
CA PHE A 267 11.54 5.85 11.69
C PHE A 267 11.56 6.09 13.19
N THR A 268 10.41 6.10 13.86
CA THR A 268 10.36 6.36 15.30
C THR A 268 9.58 5.27 16.02
N GLY A 269 10.22 4.52 16.91
CA GLY A 269 9.59 3.44 17.66
C GLY A 269 9.02 2.32 16.77
N CYS A 270 9.63 2.06 15.61
CA CYS A 270 9.15 1.02 14.70
C CYS A 270 9.73 -0.35 15.07
N SER A 271 9.02 -1.43 14.75
CA SER A 271 9.58 -2.78 14.85
C SER A 271 9.23 -3.67 13.68
N VAL A 272 10.22 -4.35 13.12
CA VAL A 272 10.04 -5.18 11.94
C VAL A 272 10.61 -6.58 12.15
N GLN A 273 9.99 -7.56 11.51
CA GLN A 273 10.52 -8.92 11.40
C GLN A 273 10.57 -9.35 9.94
N SER A 274 11.62 -10.06 9.55
CA SER A 274 11.70 -10.79 8.28
C SER A 274 11.87 -12.29 8.48
N SER A 275 11.35 -13.12 7.54
CA SER A 275 11.27 -14.59 7.71
C SER A 275 11.96 -15.39 6.62
N ARG A 276 12.10 -14.87 5.40
CA ARG A 276 12.79 -15.54 4.28
C ARG A 276 14.18 -14.97 4.04
N GLN A 277 15.05 -15.83 3.51
CA GLN A 277 16.37 -15.45 2.99
C GLN A 277 16.20 -14.85 1.60
N TYR A 278 16.79 -13.68 1.34
CA TYR A 278 16.83 -13.09 0.01
C TYR A 278 18.16 -13.45 -0.67
N ALA A 279 18.10 -14.11 -1.82
CA ALA A 279 19.29 -14.29 -2.65
C ALA A 279 19.44 -13.04 -3.52
N GLY A 280 20.44 -12.21 -3.22
CA GLY A 280 20.71 -11.03 -4.03
C GLY A 280 21.12 -11.38 -5.46
N THR A 281 20.97 -10.43 -6.38
CA THR A 281 21.26 -10.52 -7.81
C THR A 281 22.71 -10.94 -8.15
N ASN A 282 23.62 -10.94 -7.18
CA ASN A 282 25.01 -11.38 -7.31
C ASN A 282 25.29 -12.80 -6.77
N GLY A 283 24.26 -13.62 -6.52
CA GLY A 283 24.43 -14.99 -6.00
C GLY A 283 24.85 -15.07 -4.52
N ALA A 284 25.02 -13.92 -3.85
CA ALA A 284 25.15 -13.84 -2.41
C ALA A 284 23.77 -14.09 -1.77
N ARG A 285 23.60 -15.25 -1.13
CA ARG A 285 22.47 -15.48 -0.23
C ARG A 285 22.65 -14.58 0.98
N VAL A 286 21.77 -13.59 1.13
CA VAL A 286 21.74 -12.76 2.32
C VAL A 286 20.45 -13.08 3.08
N LEU A 287 20.65 -13.64 4.27
CA LEU A 287 19.59 -14.01 5.18
C LEU A 287 18.80 -12.75 5.58
N GLY A 288 17.46 -12.84 5.56
CA GLY A 288 16.50 -11.85 6.08
C GLY A 288 17.00 -10.42 6.20
N GLN A 289 17.01 -9.65 5.12
CA GLN A 289 17.41 -8.26 5.19
C GLN A 289 16.28 -7.44 5.79
N GLU A 290 16.53 -6.83 6.93
CA GLU A 290 15.51 -5.99 7.54
C GLU A 290 15.63 -4.53 7.11
N PHE A 291 16.80 -4.08 6.60
CA PHE A 291 16.99 -2.77 5.99
C PHE A 291 17.81 -2.87 4.69
N TYR A 292 17.29 -2.38 3.58
CA TYR A 292 17.98 -2.37 2.29
C TYR A 292 17.99 -0.97 1.66
N THR A 293 19.14 -0.52 1.15
CA THR A 293 19.29 0.77 0.47
C THR A 293 20.06 0.63 -0.84
N THR A 294 19.57 1.21 -1.93
CA THR A 294 20.31 1.25 -3.20
C THR A 294 20.01 2.51 -3.99
N ALA A 295 21.01 2.98 -4.74
CA ALA A 295 20.90 4.04 -5.73
C ALA A 295 21.69 3.57 -6.97
N LEU A 296 21.03 3.30 -8.11
CA LEU A 296 21.70 2.85 -9.35
C LEU A 296 21.07 3.50 -10.59
N HIS A 297 21.88 4.11 -11.46
CA HIS A 297 21.46 4.55 -12.80
C HIS A 297 21.86 3.51 -13.88
N PRO A 298 21.12 3.37 -15.01
CA PRO A 298 21.40 2.39 -16.07
C PRO A 298 22.78 2.49 -16.72
N ASP A 299 23.35 3.69 -16.78
CA ASP A 299 24.69 3.94 -17.34
C ASP A 299 25.82 3.80 -16.30
N GLY A 300 25.48 3.36 -15.07
CA GLY A 300 26.42 3.26 -13.95
C GLY A 300 26.82 4.60 -13.34
N SER A 301 26.26 5.73 -13.81
CA SER A 301 26.41 7.03 -13.15
C SER A 301 25.58 7.09 -11.87
N VAL A 302 25.93 8.03 -11.00
CA VAL A 302 25.15 8.34 -9.81
C VAL A 302 24.46 9.66 -10.07
N THR A 303 23.17 9.62 -10.34
CA THR A 303 22.29 10.80 -10.30
C THR A 303 21.08 10.38 -9.48
N GLY A 304 20.78 11.10 -8.39
CA GLY A 304 19.75 10.68 -7.43
C GLY A 304 20.26 9.78 -6.29
N GLY A 305 20.27 10.30 -5.07
CA GLY A 305 20.76 9.60 -3.88
C GLY A 305 19.64 9.01 -3.01
N VAL A 306 20.06 8.21 -2.02
CA VAL A 306 19.26 7.90 -0.84
C VAL A 306 20.00 8.51 0.36
N ASP A 307 19.42 9.51 1.01
CA ASP A 307 20.09 10.25 2.09
C ASP A 307 19.14 10.77 3.19
N GLY A 308 19.72 11.13 4.35
CA GLY A 308 18.96 11.65 5.49
C GLY A 308 18.01 10.61 6.10
N ILE A 309 18.52 9.44 6.44
CA ILE A 309 17.75 8.37 7.07
C ILE A 309 17.97 8.46 8.58
N HIS A 310 16.91 8.68 9.35
CA HIS A 310 17.00 8.92 10.79
C HIS A 310 16.07 8.01 11.59
N GLY A 311 16.49 7.66 12.81
CA GLY A 311 15.61 7.24 13.90
C GLY A 311 15.89 5.87 14.49
N ASP A 312 14.89 5.21 15.06
CA ASP A 312 15.01 3.95 15.81
C ASP A 312 14.09 2.85 15.26
N ILE A 313 14.71 1.73 14.92
CA ILE A 313 14.02 0.51 14.46
C ILE A 313 14.49 -0.66 15.34
N THR A 314 13.52 -1.37 15.89
CA THR A 314 13.75 -2.63 16.61
C THR A 314 13.56 -3.81 15.68
N TRP A 315 14.48 -4.77 15.78
CA TRP A 315 14.56 -5.94 14.91
C TRP A 315 14.40 -7.21 15.72
N TRP A 316 13.72 -8.21 15.16
CA TRP A 316 13.38 -9.45 15.89
C TRP A 316 14.11 -10.68 15.36
N ASN A 317 14.84 -10.60 14.24
CA ASN A 317 15.61 -11.73 13.73
C ASN A 317 17.12 -11.55 13.96
N ARG A 318 17.78 -12.62 14.44
CA ARG A 318 19.18 -12.66 14.92
C ARG A 318 20.24 -12.55 13.81
N GLN A 319 19.82 -12.43 12.55
CA GLN A 319 20.69 -12.63 11.39
C GLN A 319 20.87 -11.32 10.63
N ALA A 320 21.81 -10.53 11.13
CA ALA A 320 22.52 -9.43 10.48
C ALA A 320 21.64 -8.39 9.76
N ALA A 321 21.24 -7.35 10.49
CA ALA A 321 20.98 -6.04 9.91
C ALA A 321 22.20 -5.61 9.10
N THR A 322 22.14 -5.80 7.78
CA THR A 322 23.22 -5.42 6.89
C THR A 322 22.74 -4.24 6.06
N LEU A 323 23.28 -3.05 6.36
CA LEU A 323 23.24 -1.93 5.42
C LEU A 323 24.07 -2.34 4.20
N MET A 324 23.42 -2.97 3.24
CA MET A 324 24.06 -3.30 1.96
C MET A 324 23.74 -2.22 0.95
N ASN A 325 24.80 -1.64 0.40
CA ASN A 325 24.81 -1.02 -0.91
C ASN A 325 25.48 -2.03 -1.87
N PRO A 326 24.76 -3.08 -2.33
CA PRO A 326 25.38 -4.21 -3.02
C PRO A 326 25.97 -3.84 -4.39
N GLY A 327 25.76 -2.61 -4.86
CA GLY A 327 26.39 -2.08 -6.06
C GLY A 327 27.66 -1.26 -5.80
N GLY A 328 27.90 -0.75 -4.59
CA GLY A 328 28.99 0.19 -4.30
C GLY A 328 28.97 1.46 -5.16
N ARG A 329 27.85 1.75 -5.84
CA ARG A 329 27.74 2.72 -6.93
C ARG A 329 26.65 3.73 -6.63
N GLY A 330 26.83 4.49 -5.56
CA GLY A 330 25.95 5.59 -5.14
C GLY A 330 26.20 6.01 -3.68
N PRO A 331 26.19 7.30 -3.33
CA PRO A 331 26.33 7.76 -1.96
C PRO A 331 25.02 7.47 -1.22
N VAL A 332 25.05 6.47 -0.34
CA VAL A 332 24.14 6.40 0.81
C VAL A 332 24.81 7.22 1.91
N THR A 333 24.21 8.35 2.29
CA THR A 333 24.81 9.29 3.26
C THR A 333 23.81 9.75 4.30
N GLY A 334 24.28 10.16 5.48
CA GLY A 334 23.41 10.64 6.56
C GLY A 334 22.45 9.56 7.09
N VAL A 335 22.97 8.35 7.33
CA VAL A 335 22.22 7.26 7.96
C VAL A 335 22.50 7.28 9.46
N ASP A 336 21.58 7.84 10.23
CA ASP A 336 21.59 7.85 11.70
C ASP A 336 20.43 7.00 12.21
N VAL A 337 20.55 5.67 12.06
CA VAL A 337 19.55 4.72 12.55
C VAL A 337 20.11 3.93 13.73
N ALA A 338 19.50 4.10 14.90
CA ALA A 338 19.76 3.25 16.05
C ALA A 338 19.12 1.88 15.81
N LEU A 339 19.97 0.85 15.68
CA LEU A 339 19.55 -0.52 15.48
C LEU A 339 19.55 -1.23 16.84
N THR A 340 18.37 -1.68 17.30
CA THR A 340 18.27 -2.51 18.51
C THR A 340 17.82 -3.90 18.14
N GLU A 341 18.72 -4.88 18.26
CA GLU A 341 18.37 -6.29 18.16
C GLU A 341 17.71 -6.75 19.47
N ARG A 342 16.56 -7.42 19.39
CA ARG A 342 15.99 -8.14 20.54
C ARG A 342 16.08 -9.63 20.31
N ALA A 343 16.69 -10.32 21.26
CA ALA A 343 16.90 -11.77 21.23
C ALA A 343 15.64 -12.59 21.56
N ASP A 344 14.51 -11.94 21.88
CA ASP A 344 13.27 -12.63 22.21
C ASP A 344 12.59 -13.14 20.94
N PRO A 345 12.46 -14.46 20.78
CA PRO A 345 11.83 -15.02 19.60
C PRO A 345 10.31 -14.79 19.69
N TYR A 346 9.76 -14.12 18.68
CA TYR A 346 8.32 -13.97 18.40
C TYR A 346 7.49 -13.06 19.32
N TRP A 347 7.51 -11.74 19.05
CA TRP A 347 6.39 -10.83 19.39
C TRP A 347 5.40 -10.67 18.22
N PHE A 348 5.21 -11.70 17.40
CA PHE A 348 4.03 -11.78 16.55
C PHE A 348 3.31 -13.08 16.93
N PRO A 349 2.49 -13.07 18.00
CA PRO A 349 1.78 -14.26 18.41
C PRO A 349 0.83 -14.68 17.28
N ASN A 350 1.20 -15.72 16.53
CA ASN A 350 0.32 -16.49 15.63
C ASN A 350 -0.70 -15.65 14.85
N LEU A 351 -0.26 -14.57 14.19
CA LEU A 351 -1.03 -13.94 13.12
C LEU A 351 -0.70 -14.65 11.80
N ALA A 352 -0.89 -15.97 11.77
CA ALA A 352 -1.18 -16.60 10.50
C ALA A 352 -2.40 -15.87 9.91
N PRO A 353 -2.53 -15.73 8.58
CA PRO A 353 -3.75 -15.25 7.95
C PRO A 353 -4.84 -16.31 8.14
N THR A 354 -5.29 -16.56 9.37
CA THR A 354 -6.50 -17.34 9.60
C THR A 354 -7.64 -16.52 8.99
N GLN A 355 -8.17 -17.06 7.89
CA GLN A 355 -9.18 -16.50 6.99
C GLN A 355 -10.54 -16.25 7.66
N THR A 356 -10.57 -15.56 8.79
CA THR A 356 -11.83 -15.28 9.48
C THR A 356 -11.76 -13.90 10.12
N PRO A 357 -12.68 -12.97 9.79
CA PRO A 357 -12.78 -11.71 10.51
C PRO A 357 -13.07 -12.05 11.97
N ARG A 358 -12.18 -11.63 12.88
CA ARG A 358 -12.58 -11.54 14.29
C ARG A 358 -13.60 -10.42 14.38
N ALA A 359 -14.87 -10.80 14.49
CA ALA A 359 -15.91 -9.93 15.02
C ALA A 359 -15.51 -9.54 16.45
N ALA A 360 -14.89 -8.38 16.62
CA ALA A 360 -14.65 -7.78 17.93
C ALA A 360 -14.33 -6.28 17.81
N PHE A 361 -15.36 -5.47 17.58
CA PHE A 361 -15.41 -4.13 18.19
C PHE A 361 -16.79 -3.97 18.83
N ALA A 362 -16.90 -4.54 20.03
CA ALA A 362 -17.93 -4.23 21.00
C ALA A 362 -17.24 -4.00 22.36
N ALA A 363 -17.06 -2.72 22.69
CA ALA A 363 -17.14 -2.16 24.04
C ALA A 363 -17.42 -0.66 23.86
#